data_AF-A0A7J7V5J2-F1
#
_entry.id   AF-A0A7J7V5J2-F1
#
_cell.length_a   1.000
_cell.length_b   1.000
_cell.length_c   1.000
_cell.angle_alpha   90.00
_cell.angle_beta   90.00
_cell.angle_gamma   90.00
#
_symmetry.space_group_name_H-M   'P 1'
#
loop_
_entity.id
_entity.type
_entity.pdbx_description
1 polymer ?
#
loop_
_entity_poly.entity_id
_entity_poly.type
_entity_poly.pdbx_seq_one_letter_code
_entity_poly.pdbx_strand_id
1 'polypeptide(L)'
;MAEPTVCSFLTKVLCAHGGRMFLQDLRAHVELSEARLGDVLRQAGPDRFLLQEVAVQEGPWDAEAEVAAGAGGGGPSACRVVAVSSARLCARYQRGECQACDQLHFCRRHMQGKCPNRDCWSTCTLSHDIHTPVNIQVLKNHGLFGLNEAQLRILLLQNDPCLLPEVCLCYNKGEALYGYCILKDKCNKFHVCKSFVRGECRLQKCKRSHQLINAASLKLLEDQGLNVSSVVNFQIISTYRHEKLHKMLENKDNSASSVEHSLGLEKQGRPVPGAAEARPLASAPAQSAKKPCAGKP
;
A
#
# COMPACT_ATOMS: atom_id res chain seq x y z
N MET A 1 -25.21 1.57 1.65
CA MET A 1 -24.05 0.81 1.13
C MET A 1 -24.18 0.79 -0.37
N ALA A 2 -23.08 1.02 -1.10
CA ALA A 2 -23.13 1.05 -2.55
C ALA A 2 -23.48 -0.34 -3.08
N GLU A 3 -24.26 -0.42 -4.16
CA GLU A 3 -24.75 -1.71 -4.65
C GLU A 3 -23.58 -2.61 -5.10
N PRO A 4 -23.43 -3.83 -4.54
CA PRO A 4 -22.27 -4.68 -4.85
C PRO A 4 -22.14 -5.02 -6.35
N THR A 5 -23.26 -5.15 -7.05
CA THR A 5 -23.34 -5.39 -8.50
C THR A 5 -22.74 -4.22 -9.29
N VAL A 6 -23.21 -3.00 -9.01
CA VAL A 6 -22.72 -1.76 -9.66
C VAL A 6 -21.24 -1.56 -9.37
N CYS A 7 -20.79 -1.79 -8.14
CA CYS A 7 -19.37 -1.70 -7.80
C CYS A 7 -18.52 -2.77 -8.51
N SER A 8 -19.04 -3.99 -8.71
CA SER A 8 -18.37 -5.03 -9.50
C SER A 8 -18.24 -4.60 -10.98
N PHE A 9 -19.31 -4.04 -11.54
CA PHE A 9 -19.33 -3.51 -12.91
C PHE A 9 -18.35 -2.33 -13.10
N LEU A 10 -18.35 -1.35 -12.19
CA LEU A 10 -17.43 -0.20 -12.25
C LEU A 10 -15.96 -0.64 -12.14
N THR A 11 -15.64 -1.61 -11.26
CA THR A 11 -14.29 -2.22 -11.23
C THR A 11 -13.97 -2.90 -12.57
N LYS A 12 -14.93 -3.59 -13.21
CA LYS A 12 -14.76 -4.25 -14.50
C LYS A 12 -14.48 -3.27 -15.66
N VAL A 13 -15.22 -2.16 -15.72
CA VAL A 13 -15.00 -1.07 -16.70
C VAL A 13 -13.61 -0.46 -16.50
N LEU A 14 -13.28 -0.02 -15.28
CA LEU A 14 -11.97 0.54 -14.96
C LEU A 14 -10.83 -0.40 -15.37
N CYS A 15 -10.92 -1.69 -15.05
CA CYS A 15 -9.86 -2.66 -15.37
C CYS A 15 -9.78 -3.03 -16.86
N ALA A 16 -10.83 -2.82 -17.65
CA ALA A 16 -10.76 -2.93 -19.12
C ALA A 16 -9.98 -1.75 -19.74
N HIS A 17 -10.06 -0.56 -19.14
CA HIS A 17 -9.38 0.66 -19.59
C HIS A 17 -8.07 0.93 -18.82
N GLY A 18 -7.31 -0.12 -18.48
CA GLY A 18 -5.99 0.02 -17.84
C GLY A 18 -5.99 0.42 -16.36
N GLY A 19 -7.15 0.43 -15.71
CA GLY A 19 -7.29 0.53 -14.25
C GLY A 19 -7.55 1.93 -13.68
N ARG A 20 -7.57 2.96 -14.54
CA ARG A 20 -8.01 4.34 -14.22
C ARG A 20 -8.72 4.99 -15.43
N MET A 21 -9.57 5.98 -15.19
CA MET A 21 -10.11 6.92 -16.20
C MET A 21 -10.66 8.17 -15.49
N PHE A 22 -11.16 9.17 -16.22
CA PHE A 22 -11.89 10.28 -15.59
C PHE A 22 -13.34 9.89 -15.28
N LEU A 23 -13.95 10.57 -14.29
CA LEU A 23 -15.35 10.37 -13.90
C LEU A 23 -16.32 10.58 -15.08
N GLN A 24 -16.00 11.52 -15.97
CA GLN A 24 -16.74 11.82 -17.19
C GLN A 24 -16.71 10.63 -18.19
N ASP A 25 -15.55 10.02 -18.39
CA ASP A 25 -15.41 8.81 -19.23
C ASP A 25 -16.18 7.64 -18.62
N LEU A 26 -16.01 7.43 -17.31
CA LEU A 26 -16.66 6.34 -16.57
C LEU A 26 -18.19 6.43 -16.67
N ARG A 27 -18.72 7.65 -16.71
CA ARG A 27 -20.15 7.91 -16.91
C ARG A 27 -20.67 7.45 -18.27
N ALA A 28 -19.85 7.48 -19.33
CA ALA A 28 -20.26 6.98 -20.65
C ALA A 28 -20.53 5.46 -20.67
N HIS A 29 -20.12 4.73 -19.63
CA HIS A 29 -20.36 3.29 -19.47
C HIS A 29 -21.53 2.94 -18.54
N VAL A 30 -22.26 3.92 -17.98
CA VAL A 30 -23.37 3.68 -17.03
C VAL A 30 -24.57 4.62 -17.23
N GLU A 31 -25.77 4.10 -17.06
CA GLU A 31 -27.02 4.89 -17.07
C GLU A 31 -27.25 5.63 -15.73
N LEU A 32 -26.25 6.42 -15.33
CA LEU A 32 -26.25 7.21 -14.10
C LEU A 32 -25.98 8.69 -14.40
N SER A 33 -26.60 9.57 -13.59
CA SER A 33 -26.14 10.95 -13.49
C SER A 33 -24.79 10.99 -12.78
N GLU A 34 -23.98 12.00 -13.10
CA GLU A 34 -22.61 12.13 -12.58
C GLU A 34 -22.57 12.22 -11.05
N ALA A 35 -23.52 12.96 -10.47
CA ALA A 35 -23.72 13.02 -9.03
C ALA A 35 -23.95 11.62 -8.43
N ARG A 36 -24.90 10.84 -8.98
CA ARG A 36 -25.18 9.47 -8.50
C ARG A 36 -23.99 8.53 -8.68
N LEU A 37 -23.21 8.66 -9.76
CA LEU A 37 -21.99 7.90 -9.96
C LEU A 37 -20.92 8.29 -8.91
N GLY A 38 -20.74 9.59 -8.68
CA GLY A 38 -19.87 10.13 -7.62
C GLY A 38 -20.26 9.63 -6.23
N ASP A 39 -21.57 9.62 -5.90
CA ASP A 39 -22.09 9.11 -4.64
C ASP A 39 -21.82 7.61 -4.47
N VAL A 40 -22.05 6.81 -5.51
CA VAL A 40 -21.76 5.36 -5.51
C VAL A 40 -20.27 5.10 -5.29
N LEU A 41 -19.39 5.83 -5.99
CA LEU A 41 -17.94 5.68 -5.84
C LEU A 41 -17.47 6.11 -4.44
N ARG A 42 -17.94 7.26 -3.93
CA ARG A 42 -17.61 7.76 -2.59
C ARG A 42 -18.15 6.84 -1.48
N GLN A 43 -19.35 6.27 -1.65
CA GLN A 43 -19.94 5.33 -0.68
C GLN A 43 -19.29 3.94 -0.71
N ALA A 44 -18.72 3.51 -1.85
CA ALA A 44 -17.89 2.31 -1.94
C ALA A 44 -16.47 2.53 -1.36
N GLY A 45 -16.00 3.78 -1.34
CA GLY A 45 -14.84 4.23 -0.57
C GLY A 45 -13.47 4.01 -1.22
N PRO A 46 -12.43 4.69 -0.69
CA PRO A 46 -11.11 4.78 -1.31
C PRO A 46 -10.34 3.46 -1.38
N ASP A 47 -10.73 2.47 -0.58
CA ASP A 47 -10.14 1.13 -0.59
C ASP A 47 -10.72 0.23 -1.70
N ARG A 48 -11.71 0.73 -2.47
CA ARG A 48 -12.25 0.14 -3.71
C ARG A 48 -12.18 1.08 -4.92
N PHE A 49 -12.47 2.37 -4.75
CA PHE A 49 -12.31 3.40 -5.79
C PHE A 49 -11.65 4.65 -5.20
N LEU A 50 -10.42 4.93 -5.63
CA LEU A 50 -9.75 6.17 -5.29
C LEU A 50 -10.17 7.26 -6.27
N LEU A 51 -10.91 8.27 -5.78
CA LEU A 51 -11.18 9.51 -6.50
C LEU A 51 -10.08 10.51 -6.16
N GLN A 52 -9.56 11.20 -7.17
CA GLN A 52 -8.55 12.25 -7.01
C GLN A 52 -8.78 13.36 -8.02
N GLU A 53 -8.93 14.60 -7.57
CA GLU A 53 -8.93 15.76 -8.45
C GLU A 53 -7.51 16.02 -8.97
N VAL A 54 -7.38 16.16 -10.30
CA VAL A 54 -6.13 16.50 -10.98
C VAL A 54 -6.34 17.69 -11.89
N ALA A 55 -5.35 18.58 -11.99
CA ALA A 55 -5.39 19.69 -12.94
C ALA A 55 -5.37 19.16 -14.39
N VAL A 56 -6.20 19.73 -15.26
CA VAL A 56 -6.18 19.45 -16.70
C VAL A 56 -5.03 20.24 -17.32
N GLN A 57 -4.15 19.56 -18.06
CA GLN A 57 -3.07 20.18 -18.82
C GLN A 57 -3.22 19.85 -20.31
N GLU A 58 -2.92 20.81 -21.17
CA GLU A 58 -2.75 20.60 -22.61
C GLU A 58 -1.27 20.36 -22.90
N GLY A 59 -0.94 19.21 -23.49
CA GLY A 59 0.44 18.84 -23.84
C GLY A 59 0.68 17.33 -23.85
N PRO A 60 1.93 16.90 -24.11
CA PRO A 60 2.32 15.49 -24.00
C PRO A 60 2.19 15.00 -22.54
N TRP A 61 1.26 14.07 -22.30
CA TRP A 61 0.97 13.56 -20.96
C TRP A 61 1.66 12.21 -20.74
N ASP A 62 2.83 12.24 -20.09
CA ASP A 62 3.65 11.05 -19.82
C ASP A 62 3.38 10.41 -18.44
N ALA A 63 4.15 9.35 -18.13
CA ALA A 63 4.01 8.59 -16.91
C ALA A 63 4.49 9.32 -15.64
N GLU A 64 5.46 10.25 -15.75
CA GLU A 64 5.90 11.09 -14.63
C GLU A 64 4.88 12.23 -14.40
N ALA A 65 4.37 12.84 -15.47
CA ALA A 65 3.31 13.86 -15.42
C ALA A 65 2.02 13.32 -14.76
N GLU A 66 1.53 12.15 -15.16
CA GLU A 66 0.35 11.50 -14.55
C GLU A 66 0.53 11.25 -13.05
N VAL A 67 1.74 10.93 -12.58
CA VAL A 67 2.05 10.74 -11.16
C VAL A 67 2.09 12.08 -10.41
N ALA A 68 2.66 13.11 -11.03
CA ALA A 68 2.75 14.45 -10.46
C ALA A 68 1.40 15.20 -10.44
N ALA A 69 0.44 14.78 -11.28
CA ALA A 69 -0.86 15.40 -11.43
C ALA A 69 -1.70 15.38 -10.13
N GLY A 70 -2.12 16.57 -9.70
CA GLY A 70 -2.98 16.81 -8.54
C GLY A 70 -3.62 18.20 -8.58
N ALA A 71 -4.56 18.46 -7.66
CA ALA A 71 -5.23 19.75 -7.53
C ALA A 71 -4.31 20.82 -6.89
N GLY A 72 -3.40 21.37 -7.70
CA GLY A 72 -2.36 22.32 -7.26
C GLY A 72 -2.48 23.76 -7.81
N GLY A 73 -3.48 24.07 -8.63
CA GLY A 73 -3.66 25.40 -9.21
C GLY A 73 -5.13 25.72 -9.51
N GLY A 74 -5.48 27.00 -9.54
CA GLY A 74 -6.84 27.51 -9.77
C GLY A 74 -7.33 27.41 -11.22
N GLY A 75 -6.89 26.40 -11.96
CA GLY A 75 -7.31 26.11 -13.33
C GLY A 75 -8.36 24.99 -13.41
N PRO A 76 -8.77 24.59 -14.62
CA PRO A 76 -9.67 23.45 -14.80
C PRO A 76 -9.09 22.18 -14.17
N SER A 77 -9.93 21.44 -13.46
CA SER A 77 -9.58 20.18 -12.80
C SER A 77 -10.60 19.10 -13.15
N ALA A 78 -10.16 17.85 -13.21
CA ALA A 78 -10.99 16.69 -13.51
C ALA A 78 -10.81 15.59 -12.45
N CYS A 79 -11.90 14.89 -12.14
CA CYS A 79 -11.90 13.83 -11.14
C CYS A 79 -11.41 12.52 -11.78
N ARG A 80 -10.17 12.10 -11.46
CA ARG A 80 -9.60 10.79 -11.82
C ARG A 80 -10.14 9.71 -10.88
N VAL A 81 -10.62 8.60 -11.45
CA VAL A 81 -11.09 7.42 -10.70
C VAL A 81 -10.13 6.24 -10.96
N VAL A 82 -9.59 5.65 -9.89
CA VAL A 82 -8.65 4.52 -9.95
C VAL A 82 -9.22 3.30 -9.22
N ALA A 83 -9.13 2.11 -9.81
CA ALA A 83 -9.59 0.87 -9.19
C ALA A 83 -8.62 0.36 -8.11
N VAL A 84 -9.13 0.15 -6.90
CA VAL A 84 -8.36 -0.27 -5.72
C VAL A 84 -8.85 -1.64 -5.24
N SER A 85 -7.94 -2.45 -4.69
CA SER A 85 -8.30 -3.72 -4.07
C SER A 85 -7.33 -4.12 -2.94
N SER A 86 -7.87 -4.86 -1.97
CA SER A 86 -7.12 -5.56 -0.93
C SER A 86 -6.67 -6.99 -1.33
N ALA A 87 -7.15 -7.52 -2.46
CA ALA A 87 -6.80 -8.87 -2.92
C ALA A 87 -5.31 -9.00 -3.30
N ARG A 88 -4.63 -10.07 -2.85
CA ARG A 88 -3.19 -10.32 -3.10
C ARG A 88 -2.94 -11.77 -3.50
N LEU A 89 -1.82 -12.04 -4.18
CA LEU A 89 -1.29 -13.37 -4.38
C LEU A 89 -0.82 -13.98 -3.05
N CYS A 90 -1.23 -15.22 -2.77
CA CYS A 90 -0.79 -15.92 -1.58
C CYS A 90 0.72 -16.24 -1.66
N ALA A 91 1.52 -15.54 -0.84
CA ALA A 91 2.98 -15.71 -0.82
C ALA A 91 3.43 -17.10 -0.36
N ARG A 92 2.61 -17.83 0.40
CA ARG A 92 2.82 -19.25 0.75
C ARG A 92 2.52 -20.18 -0.42
N TYR A 93 1.46 -19.90 -1.20
CA TYR A 93 1.12 -20.67 -2.39
C TYR A 93 2.24 -20.63 -3.44
N GLN A 94 2.92 -19.48 -3.60
CA GLN A 94 4.10 -19.37 -4.49
C GLN A 94 5.28 -20.31 -4.11
N ARG A 95 5.24 -20.93 -2.92
CA ARG A 95 6.24 -21.90 -2.43
C ARG A 95 5.67 -23.32 -2.27
N GLY A 96 4.41 -23.57 -2.64
CA GLY A 96 3.71 -24.83 -2.39
C GLY A 96 3.23 -25.03 -0.94
N GLU A 97 3.38 -24.03 -0.07
CA GLU A 97 3.13 -24.12 1.37
C GLU A 97 1.67 -23.78 1.79
N CYS A 98 0.72 -23.79 0.86
CA CYS A 98 -0.68 -23.42 1.14
C CYS A 98 -1.67 -24.18 0.27
N GLN A 99 -2.72 -24.72 0.90
CA GLN A 99 -3.82 -25.42 0.23
C GLN A 99 -5.05 -24.52 0.08
N ALA A 100 -5.43 -23.79 1.14
CA ALA A 100 -6.44 -22.75 1.09
C ALA A 100 -6.11 -21.60 2.07
N CYS A 101 -6.44 -20.36 1.69
CA CYS A 101 -6.48 -19.19 2.57
C CYS A 101 -7.37 -18.09 1.96
N ASP A 102 -7.25 -16.87 2.48
CA ASP A 102 -7.95 -15.64 2.05
C ASP A 102 -7.30 -14.92 0.85
N GLN A 103 -6.25 -15.49 0.27
CA GLN A 103 -5.45 -14.88 -0.80
C GLN A 103 -5.44 -15.75 -2.06
N LEU A 104 -5.10 -15.14 -3.20
CA LEU A 104 -5.25 -15.73 -4.51
C LEU A 104 -4.15 -16.76 -4.82
N HIS A 105 -4.58 -17.95 -5.22
CA HIS A 105 -3.76 -19.10 -5.57
C HIS A 105 -3.59 -19.19 -7.10
N PHE A 106 -2.72 -18.34 -7.67
CA PHE A 106 -2.23 -18.45 -9.05
C PHE A 106 -0.70 -18.36 -9.11
N CYS A 107 -0.11 -18.77 -10.23
CA CYS A 107 1.30 -18.56 -10.56
C CYS A 107 1.61 -17.06 -10.78
N ARG A 108 2.51 -16.47 -9.97
CA ARG A 108 3.04 -15.10 -10.16
C ARG A 108 3.53 -14.87 -11.59
N ARG A 109 4.29 -15.82 -12.16
CA ARG A 109 4.83 -15.70 -13.52
C ARG A 109 3.72 -15.65 -14.58
N HIS A 110 2.65 -16.42 -14.42
CA HIS A 110 1.51 -16.39 -15.35
C HIS A 110 0.75 -15.07 -15.27
N MET A 111 0.53 -14.51 -14.06
CA MET A 111 -0.02 -13.17 -13.90
C MET A 111 0.87 -12.09 -14.55
N GLN A 112 2.19 -12.25 -14.51
CA GLN A 112 3.14 -11.36 -15.19
C GLN A 112 3.34 -11.64 -16.70
N GLY A 113 2.67 -12.65 -17.30
CA GLY A 113 2.88 -13.05 -18.70
C GLY A 113 4.21 -13.77 -18.99
N LYS A 114 4.95 -14.18 -17.94
CA LYS A 114 6.33 -14.70 -17.99
C LYS A 114 6.43 -16.20 -17.67
N CYS A 115 5.32 -16.95 -17.68
CA CYS A 115 5.36 -18.40 -17.50
C CYS A 115 5.71 -19.08 -18.84
N PRO A 116 6.62 -20.07 -18.88
CA PRO A 116 7.02 -20.70 -20.13
C PRO A 116 5.89 -21.57 -20.68
N ASN A 117 5.22 -21.03 -21.71
CA ASN A 117 4.10 -21.60 -22.44
C ASN A 117 2.76 -21.67 -21.65
N ARG A 118 1.64 -21.52 -22.39
CA ARG A 118 0.26 -21.67 -21.87
C ARG A 118 -0.19 -23.13 -21.91
N ASP A 119 0.40 -23.91 -22.82
CA ASP A 119 -0.05 -25.28 -23.18
C ASP A 119 0.88 -26.38 -22.62
N CYS A 120 1.97 -26.01 -21.93
CA CYS A 120 2.97 -26.95 -21.40
C CYS A 120 2.80 -27.15 -19.88
N TRP A 121 1.75 -27.87 -19.48
CA TRP A 121 1.41 -28.18 -18.08
C TRP A 121 2.54 -28.87 -17.29
N SER A 122 3.52 -29.48 -17.96
CA SER A 122 4.58 -30.30 -17.34
C SER A 122 5.69 -29.52 -16.61
N THR A 123 5.70 -28.18 -16.66
CA THR A 123 6.79 -27.37 -16.05
C THR A 123 6.37 -26.40 -14.95
N CYS A 124 5.07 -26.09 -14.79
CA CYS A 124 4.59 -25.19 -13.74
C CYS A 124 3.66 -25.93 -12.77
N THR A 125 4.07 -26.00 -11.50
CA THR A 125 3.32 -26.63 -10.40
C THR A 125 2.28 -25.70 -9.76
N LEU A 126 2.13 -24.47 -10.25
CA LEU A 126 1.22 -23.45 -9.73
C LEU A 126 0.08 -23.18 -10.71
N SER A 127 -1.14 -23.01 -10.21
CA SER A 127 -2.34 -22.82 -11.04
C SER A 127 -2.22 -21.63 -11.99
N HIS A 128 -2.61 -21.83 -13.24
CA HIS A 128 -2.92 -20.75 -14.20
C HIS A 128 -4.41 -20.39 -14.21
N ASP A 129 -5.27 -21.24 -13.63
CA ASP A 129 -6.71 -21.00 -13.57
C ASP A 129 -7.08 -20.02 -12.43
N ILE A 130 -7.86 -19.00 -12.79
CA ILE A 130 -8.43 -18.02 -11.87
C ILE A 130 -9.73 -18.49 -11.21
N HIS A 131 -10.33 -19.58 -11.69
CA HIS A 131 -11.62 -20.12 -11.23
C HIS A 131 -11.51 -21.40 -10.36
N THR A 132 -10.34 -21.70 -9.78
CA THR A 132 -10.24 -22.76 -8.76
C THR A 132 -11.19 -22.46 -7.58
N PRO A 133 -11.70 -23.46 -6.84
CA PRO A 133 -12.66 -23.23 -5.76
C PRO A 133 -12.21 -22.22 -4.69
N VAL A 134 -10.91 -22.23 -4.34
CA VAL A 134 -10.31 -21.24 -3.42
C VAL A 134 -10.35 -19.84 -4.03
N ASN A 135 -9.93 -19.70 -5.29
CA ASN A 135 -9.91 -18.43 -6.00
C ASN A 135 -11.32 -17.86 -6.20
N ILE A 136 -12.32 -18.70 -6.50
CA ILE A 136 -13.73 -18.30 -6.59
C ILE A 136 -14.20 -17.66 -5.27
N GLN A 137 -13.86 -18.26 -4.12
CA GLN A 137 -14.28 -17.70 -2.84
C GLN A 137 -13.60 -16.37 -2.53
N VAL A 138 -12.28 -16.27 -2.76
CA VAL A 138 -11.54 -15.01 -2.55
C VAL A 138 -12.02 -13.91 -3.50
N LEU A 139 -12.23 -14.23 -4.79
CA LEU A 139 -12.77 -13.28 -5.77
C LEU A 139 -14.21 -12.85 -5.42
N LYS A 140 -15.05 -13.71 -4.85
CA LYS A 140 -16.36 -13.32 -4.32
C LYS A 140 -16.25 -12.39 -3.11
N ASN A 141 -15.39 -12.74 -2.14
CA ASN A 141 -15.18 -11.94 -0.92
C ASN A 141 -14.69 -10.50 -1.23
N HIS A 142 -13.85 -10.32 -2.25
CA HIS A 142 -13.40 -8.99 -2.69
C HIS A 142 -14.31 -8.32 -3.74
N GLY A 143 -15.41 -8.96 -4.17
CA GLY A 143 -16.33 -8.42 -5.18
C GLY A 143 -15.75 -8.34 -6.60
N LEU A 144 -14.87 -9.28 -6.95
CA LEU A 144 -14.07 -9.35 -8.19
C LEU A 144 -14.45 -10.52 -9.12
N PHE A 145 -15.38 -11.39 -8.73
CA PHE A 145 -15.74 -12.63 -9.45
C PHE A 145 -16.20 -12.42 -10.91
N GLY A 146 -16.57 -11.20 -11.31
CA GLY A 146 -16.94 -10.86 -12.70
C GLY A 146 -15.79 -10.42 -13.63
N LEU A 147 -14.54 -10.38 -13.14
CA LEU A 147 -13.36 -9.97 -13.91
C LEU A 147 -12.75 -11.15 -14.69
N ASN A 148 -12.28 -10.89 -15.90
CA ASN A 148 -11.48 -11.86 -16.67
C ASN A 148 -9.98 -11.82 -16.30
N GLU A 149 -9.21 -12.78 -16.82
CA GLU A 149 -7.76 -12.93 -16.60
C GLU A 149 -6.97 -11.64 -16.85
N ALA A 150 -7.28 -10.89 -17.92
CA ALA A 150 -6.60 -9.64 -18.27
C ALA A 150 -6.98 -8.47 -17.33
N GLN A 151 -8.26 -8.32 -17.01
CA GLN A 151 -8.75 -7.31 -16.07
C GLN A 151 -8.16 -7.54 -14.66
N LEU A 152 -8.06 -8.81 -14.25
CA LEU A 152 -7.48 -9.18 -12.96
C LEU A 152 -5.96 -8.93 -12.92
N ARG A 153 -5.23 -9.16 -14.03
CA ARG A 153 -3.81 -8.75 -14.14
C ARG A 153 -3.62 -7.25 -13.88
N ILE A 154 -4.42 -6.40 -14.53
CA ILE A 154 -4.38 -4.93 -14.34
C ILE A 154 -4.64 -4.58 -12.87
N LEU A 155 -5.76 -5.06 -12.30
CA LEU A 155 -6.15 -4.73 -10.93
C LEU A 155 -5.12 -5.17 -9.89
N LEU A 156 -4.53 -6.35 -10.06
CA LEU A 156 -3.53 -6.88 -9.14
C LEU A 156 -2.18 -6.19 -9.33
N LEU A 157 -1.70 -5.95 -10.57
CA LEU A 157 -0.42 -5.27 -10.79
C LEU A 157 -0.41 -3.85 -10.19
N GLN A 158 -1.54 -3.15 -10.18
CA GLN A 158 -1.66 -1.83 -9.54
C GLN A 158 -1.95 -1.84 -8.03
N ASN A 159 -2.12 -3.01 -7.40
CA ASN A 159 -2.45 -3.11 -5.96
C ASN A 159 -1.52 -4.03 -5.15
N ASP A 160 -0.92 -5.04 -5.77
CA ASP A 160 -0.15 -6.09 -5.11
C ASP A 160 1.38 -5.88 -5.28
N PRO A 161 2.10 -5.55 -4.18
CA PRO A 161 3.55 -5.38 -4.20
C PRO A 161 4.31 -6.62 -4.71
N CYS A 162 3.72 -7.81 -4.62
CA CYS A 162 4.34 -9.04 -5.12
C CYS A 162 4.38 -9.12 -6.66
N LEU A 163 3.62 -8.31 -7.40
CA LEU A 163 3.67 -8.31 -8.87
C LEU A 163 4.70 -7.33 -9.46
N LEU A 164 5.23 -6.41 -8.66
CA LEU A 164 6.26 -5.46 -9.07
C LEU A 164 7.67 -6.10 -9.24
N PRO A 165 8.61 -5.40 -9.92
CA PRO A 165 10.04 -5.65 -9.81
C PRO A 165 10.53 -5.65 -8.36
N GLU A 166 11.62 -6.36 -8.09
CA GLU A 166 12.16 -6.46 -6.74
C GLU A 166 12.71 -5.12 -6.23
N VAL A 167 12.37 -4.76 -4.99
CA VAL A 167 12.96 -3.62 -4.29
C VAL A 167 14.35 -4.01 -3.77
N CYS A 168 15.34 -3.17 -4.05
CA CYS A 168 16.73 -3.41 -3.66
C CYS A 168 16.91 -3.37 -2.12
N LEU A 169 17.21 -4.52 -1.52
CA LEU A 169 17.44 -4.62 -0.07
C LEU A 169 18.75 -3.97 0.37
N CYS A 170 19.76 -3.91 -0.51
CA CYS A 170 21.01 -3.20 -0.23
C CYS A 170 20.83 -1.68 -0.29
N TYR A 171 20.00 -1.17 -1.20
CA TYR A 171 19.54 0.22 -1.17
C TYR A 171 18.87 0.52 0.17
N ASN A 172 17.96 -0.34 0.65
CA ASN A 172 17.23 -0.17 1.92
C ASN A 172 18.06 -0.40 3.21
N LYS A 173 19.39 -0.25 3.18
CA LYS A 173 20.27 -0.25 4.36
C LYS A 173 21.20 0.97 4.34
N GLY A 174 21.56 1.49 5.52
CA GLY A 174 22.44 2.64 5.68
C GLY A 174 21.81 3.99 5.30
N GLU A 175 22.55 5.08 5.51
CA GLU A 175 22.07 6.46 5.33
C GLU A 175 22.55 7.15 4.04
N ALA A 176 23.46 6.51 3.29
CA ALA A 176 23.99 7.03 2.03
C ALA A 176 22.96 7.01 0.90
N LEU A 177 23.16 7.83 -0.14
CA LEU A 177 22.26 8.01 -1.29
C LEU A 177 21.79 6.68 -1.93
N TYR A 178 22.70 5.72 -2.10
CA TYR A 178 22.41 4.39 -2.65
C TYR A 178 22.34 3.29 -1.57
N GLY A 179 22.29 3.68 -0.30
CA GLY A 179 22.47 2.78 0.83
C GLY A 179 23.78 1.99 0.73
N TYR A 180 23.69 0.66 0.84
CA TYR A 180 24.78 -0.28 0.61
C TYR A 180 24.75 -0.92 -0.80
N CYS A 181 24.03 -0.34 -1.77
CA CYS A 181 23.99 -0.87 -3.14
C CYS A 181 25.22 -0.44 -3.96
N ILE A 182 26.21 -1.33 -4.08
CA ILE A 182 27.43 -1.08 -4.87
C ILE A 182 27.16 -0.86 -6.37
N LEU A 183 26.05 -1.37 -6.91
CA LEU A 183 25.69 -1.24 -8.33
C LEU A 183 25.15 0.15 -8.68
N LYS A 184 24.70 0.94 -7.70
CA LYS A 184 24.10 2.26 -7.89
C LYS A 184 23.04 2.24 -9.01
N ASP A 185 23.16 3.11 -10.00
CA ASP A 185 22.22 3.27 -11.13
C ASP A 185 22.26 2.08 -12.12
N LYS A 186 23.23 1.18 -12.00
CA LYS A 186 23.31 -0.08 -12.75
C LYS A 186 22.58 -1.24 -12.05
N CYS A 187 21.81 -0.96 -10.97
CA CYS A 187 21.04 -1.99 -10.27
C CYS A 187 19.71 -2.28 -10.97
N ASN A 188 19.47 -3.55 -11.32
CA ASN A 188 18.21 -4.01 -11.93
C ASN A 188 17.05 -4.21 -10.93
N LYS A 189 17.07 -3.48 -9.81
CA LYS A 189 16.11 -3.57 -8.70
C LYS A 189 15.73 -2.18 -8.23
N PHE A 190 14.46 -1.94 -7.89
CA PHE A 190 13.99 -0.61 -7.54
C PHE A 190 14.71 -0.03 -6.31
N HIS A 191 15.30 1.16 -6.49
CA HIS A 191 15.91 1.98 -5.45
C HIS A 191 14.86 2.86 -4.76
N VAL A 192 13.87 2.21 -4.16
CA VAL A 192 12.74 2.83 -3.45
C VAL A 192 12.61 2.31 -2.03
N CYS A 193 11.88 3.04 -1.19
CA CYS A 193 11.56 2.66 0.18
C CYS A 193 10.71 1.37 0.20
N LYS A 194 11.27 0.27 0.74
CA LYS A 194 10.55 -1.01 0.88
C LYS A 194 9.26 -0.86 1.70
N SER A 195 9.28 -0.01 2.73
CA SER A 195 8.11 0.24 3.57
C SER A 195 7.03 1.02 2.81
N PHE A 196 7.39 1.96 1.92
CA PHE A 196 6.41 2.69 1.10
C PHE A 196 5.68 1.74 0.15
N VAL A 197 6.42 0.90 -0.56
CA VAL A 197 5.88 -0.13 -1.48
C VAL A 197 4.98 -1.14 -0.77
N ARG A 198 5.09 -1.30 0.56
CA ARG A 198 4.19 -2.14 1.37
C ARG A 198 3.01 -1.38 2.00
N GLY A 199 2.95 -0.05 1.91
CA GLY A 199 1.99 0.77 2.67
C GLY A 199 2.31 0.90 4.16
N GLU A 200 3.57 0.66 4.55
CA GLU A 200 4.06 0.56 5.94
C GLU A 200 5.01 1.72 6.34
N CYS A 201 5.29 2.67 5.44
CA CYS A 201 6.23 3.76 5.73
C CYS A 201 5.61 4.79 6.69
N ARG A 202 6.13 4.84 7.93
CA ARG A 202 5.74 5.81 8.97
C ARG A 202 6.66 7.02 9.07
N LEU A 203 7.46 7.30 8.03
CA LEU A 203 8.38 8.44 8.00
C LEU A 203 7.83 9.54 7.07
N GLN A 204 7.34 10.63 7.67
CA GLN A 204 6.87 11.83 6.97
C GLN A 204 7.93 12.35 5.98
N LYS A 205 9.14 12.60 6.49
CA LYS A 205 10.33 12.98 5.72
C LYS A 205 11.22 11.76 5.51
N CYS A 206 10.72 10.76 4.78
CA CYS A 206 11.50 9.56 4.48
C CYS A 206 12.73 9.91 3.62
N LYS A 207 13.93 9.51 4.05
CA LYS A 207 15.19 9.73 3.31
C LYS A 207 15.33 8.87 2.04
N ARG A 208 14.32 8.06 1.70
CA ARG A 208 14.39 7.01 0.68
C ARG A 208 13.30 7.25 -0.35
N SER A 209 13.60 7.05 -1.63
CA SER A 209 12.67 7.41 -2.71
C SER A 209 11.32 6.72 -2.57
N HIS A 210 10.24 7.50 -2.69
CA HIS A 210 8.87 7.00 -2.83
C HIS A 210 8.41 7.05 -4.30
N GLN A 211 9.32 7.29 -5.25
CA GLN A 211 9.05 7.45 -6.68
C GLN A 211 9.40 6.16 -7.45
N LEU A 212 8.38 5.38 -7.80
CA LEU A 212 8.46 4.18 -8.65
C LEU A 212 8.53 4.51 -10.14
N ILE A 213 8.15 5.71 -10.54
CA ILE A 213 8.10 6.17 -11.95
C ILE A 213 9.11 7.32 -12.13
N ASN A 214 10.20 7.00 -12.81
CA ASN A 214 11.25 7.92 -13.27
C ASN A 214 11.92 7.30 -14.51
N ALA A 215 12.62 8.09 -15.33
CA ALA A 215 13.29 7.61 -16.54
C ALA A 215 14.09 6.29 -16.40
N ALA A 216 14.79 6.06 -15.28
CA ALA A 216 15.54 4.83 -15.05
C ALA A 216 14.65 3.62 -14.68
N SER A 217 13.55 3.85 -13.94
CA SER A 217 12.59 2.80 -13.60
C SER A 217 11.63 2.47 -14.74
N LEU A 218 11.30 3.44 -15.61
CA LEU A 218 10.52 3.22 -16.83
C LEU A 218 11.21 2.21 -17.74
N LYS A 219 12.50 2.41 -18.04
CA LYS A 219 13.30 1.44 -18.78
C LYS A 219 13.32 0.05 -18.10
N LEU A 220 13.45 -0.01 -16.77
CA LEU A 220 13.42 -1.29 -16.04
C LEU A 220 12.05 -2.00 -16.12
N LEU A 221 10.95 -1.27 -16.33
CA LEU A 221 9.61 -1.83 -16.56
C LEU A 221 9.46 -2.34 -17.99
N GLU A 222 9.99 -1.61 -18.98
CA GLU A 222 10.03 -1.97 -20.41
C GLU A 222 10.90 -3.20 -20.66
N ASP A 223 12.15 -3.21 -20.16
CA ASP A 223 13.07 -4.37 -20.17
C ASP A 223 12.44 -5.61 -19.49
N GLN A 224 11.44 -5.41 -18.63
CA GLN A 224 10.67 -6.46 -17.96
C GLN A 224 9.27 -6.69 -18.56
N GLY A 225 8.87 -6.04 -19.64
CA GLY A 225 7.55 -6.22 -20.27
C GLY A 225 6.36 -6.00 -19.33
N LEU A 226 6.47 -5.09 -18.38
CA LEU A 226 5.41 -4.77 -17.41
C LEU A 226 4.54 -3.61 -17.90
N ASN A 227 3.25 -3.64 -17.57
CA ASN A 227 2.34 -2.55 -17.91
C ASN A 227 2.67 -1.30 -17.08
N VAL A 228 3.34 -0.31 -17.69
CA VAL A 228 3.73 0.95 -17.06
C VAL A 228 2.53 1.68 -16.45
N SER A 229 1.39 1.70 -17.12
CA SER A 229 0.17 2.37 -16.62
C SER A 229 -0.35 1.76 -15.31
N SER A 230 -0.27 0.44 -15.14
CA SER A 230 -0.57 -0.22 -13.88
C SER A 230 0.43 0.13 -12.76
N VAL A 231 1.70 0.38 -13.07
CA VAL A 231 2.70 0.80 -12.06
C VAL A 231 2.55 2.29 -11.72
N VAL A 232 2.12 3.13 -12.66
CA VAL A 232 1.65 4.50 -12.41
C VAL A 232 0.44 4.48 -11.47
N ASN A 233 -0.55 3.61 -11.72
CA ASN A 233 -1.69 3.42 -10.81
C ASN A 233 -1.22 2.92 -9.42
N PHE A 234 -0.24 2.01 -9.35
CA PHE A 234 0.36 1.57 -8.08
C PHE A 234 0.99 2.75 -7.32
N GLN A 235 1.71 3.63 -8.01
CA GLN A 235 2.32 4.82 -7.43
C GLN A 235 1.25 5.76 -6.84
N ILE A 236 0.20 6.08 -7.62
CA ILE A 236 -0.93 6.92 -7.18
C ILE A 236 -1.59 6.33 -5.93
N ILE A 237 -1.92 5.04 -5.96
CA ILE A 237 -2.53 4.31 -4.83
C ILE A 237 -1.60 4.28 -3.61
N SER A 238 -0.29 4.15 -3.81
CA SER A 238 0.70 4.10 -2.72
C SER A 238 0.93 5.48 -2.09
N THR A 239 0.97 6.56 -2.88
CA THR A 239 0.99 7.94 -2.38
C THR A 239 -0.24 8.21 -1.52
N TYR A 240 -1.44 7.89 -2.01
CA TYR A 240 -2.67 8.03 -1.24
C TYR A 240 -2.66 7.21 0.06
N ARG A 241 -2.25 5.94 0.02
CA ARG A 241 -2.14 5.09 1.23
C ARG A 241 -1.13 5.64 2.24
N HIS A 242 -0.03 6.23 1.77
CA HIS A 242 0.98 6.88 2.62
C HIS A 242 0.43 8.12 3.32
N GLU A 243 -0.27 9.01 2.59
CA GLU A 243 -0.94 10.16 3.21
C GLU A 243 -2.03 9.75 4.20
N LYS A 244 -2.86 8.76 3.85
CA LYS A 244 -3.91 8.22 4.72
C LYS A 244 -3.32 7.70 6.03
N LEU A 245 -2.20 6.96 5.96
CA LEU A 245 -1.47 6.47 7.13
C LEU A 245 -0.93 7.61 8.00
N HIS A 246 -0.32 8.65 7.40
CA HIS A 246 0.21 9.79 8.16
C HIS A 246 -0.88 10.59 8.86
N LYS A 247 -1.96 10.93 8.15
CA LYS A 247 -3.14 11.61 8.73
C LYS A 247 -3.75 10.81 9.89
N MET A 248 -3.71 9.47 9.84
CA MET A 248 -4.13 8.60 10.94
C MET A 248 -3.14 8.58 12.14
N LEU A 249 -1.84 8.76 11.90
CA LEU A 249 -0.83 8.85 12.96
C LEU A 249 -0.89 10.21 13.66
N GLU A 250 -0.90 11.30 12.91
CA GLU A 250 -1.03 12.68 13.42
C GLU A 250 -2.27 12.83 14.31
N ASN A 251 -3.43 12.34 13.85
CA ASN A 251 -4.67 12.36 14.64
C ASN A 251 -4.58 11.53 15.93
N LYS A 252 -3.82 10.43 15.92
CA LYS A 252 -3.62 9.60 17.11
C LYS A 252 -2.73 10.31 18.14
N ASP A 253 -1.63 10.91 17.68
CA ASP A 253 -0.68 11.59 18.55
C ASP A 253 -1.33 12.84 19.19
N ASN A 254 -2.10 13.61 18.41
CA ASN A 254 -2.94 14.72 18.91
C ASN A 254 -4.02 14.25 19.92
N SER A 255 -4.62 13.08 19.69
CA SER A 255 -5.61 12.50 20.63
C SER A 255 -4.94 12.08 21.95
N ALA A 256 -3.73 11.54 21.90
CA ALA A 256 -2.97 11.14 23.09
C ALA A 256 -2.56 12.37 23.93
N SER A 257 -1.97 13.40 23.31
CA SER A 257 -1.57 14.62 24.03
C SER A 257 -2.77 15.35 24.65
N SER A 258 -3.94 15.28 24.03
CA SER A 258 -5.18 15.87 24.57
C SER A 258 -5.61 15.20 25.89
N VAL A 259 -5.52 13.86 25.97
CA VAL A 259 -5.84 13.10 27.19
C VAL A 259 -4.83 13.38 28.30
N GLU A 260 -3.54 13.50 27.98
CA GLU A 260 -2.50 13.87 28.96
C GLU A 260 -2.71 15.30 29.50
N HIS A 261 -3.11 16.25 28.65
CA HIS A 261 -3.44 17.61 29.08
C HIS A 261 -4.69 17.66 29.99
N SER A 262 -5.73 16.88 29.73
CA SER A 262 -6.91 16.81 30.62
C SER A 262 -6.55 16.33 32.03
N LEU A 263 -5.68 15.33 32.15
CA LEU A 263 -5.23 14.80 33.45
C LEU A 263 -4.27 15.75 34.21
N GLY A 264 -3.78 16.80 33.55
CA GLY A 264 -2.89 17.80 34.14
C GLY A 264 -3.58 18.93 34.92
N LEU A 265 -4.87 19.21 34.66
CA LEU A 265 -5.53 20.41 35.19
C LEU A 265 -6.14 20.25 36.59
N GLU A 266 -6.42 19.04 37.07
CA GLU A 266 -7.19 18.81 38.31
C GLU A 266 -6.40 18.96 39.63
N LYS A 267 -5.18 19.53 39.60
CA LYS A 267 -4.28 19.60 40.77
C LYS A 267 -3.80 21.00 41.17
N GLN A 268 -4.72 21.96 41.25
CA GLN A 268 -4.53 23.17 42.07
C GLN A 268 -5.74 23.45 42.98
N GLY A 269 -5.65 22.96 44.22
CA GLY A 269 -6.62 23.23 45.29
C GLY A 269 -6.05 22.80 46.64
N ARG A 270 -5.72 23.77 47.51
CA ARG A 270 -5.21 23.57 48.88
C ARG A 270 -6.36 23.79 49.88
N PRO A 271 -6.36 23.18 51.09
CA PRO A 271 -5.57 23.76 52.19
C PRO A 271 -4.90 22.72 53.14
N VAL A 272 -4.34 23.23 54.24
CA VAL A 272 -3.57 22.57 55.33
C VAL A 272 -4.32 22.91 56.65
N PRO A 273 -4.56 21.99 57.62
CA PRO A 273 -3.58 21.52 58.63
C PRO A 273 -3.77 20.03 59.08
N GLY A 274 -2.99 19.43 60.00
CA GLY A 274 -1.73 19.82 60.67
C GLY A 274 -1.46 19.02 61.97
N ALA A 275 -0.18 18.75 62.30
CA ALA A 275 0.34 18.04 63.49
C ALA A 275 -0.07 16.53 63.63
N ALA A 276 0.64 15.65 64.37
CA ALA A 276 1.84 15.81 65.21
C ALA A 276 2.83 14.60 65.09
N GLU A 277 3.90 14.66 65.89
CA GLU A 277 5.14 13.85 65.90
C GLU A 277 5.02 12.32 66.09
N ALA A 278 6.01 11.58 65.57
CA ALA A 278 6.94 10.76 66.37
C ALA A 278 8.17 10.25 65.56
N ARG A 279 9.33 10.14 66.22
CA ARG A 279 10.58 9.46 65.76
C ARG A 279 11.36 9.00 67.01
N PRO A 280 12.16 7.91 66.95
CA PRO A 280 13.62 8.10 66.80
C PRO A 280 14.42 6.99 66.06
N LEU A 281 15.60 7.41 65.57
CA LEU A 281 16.92 6.72 65.44
C LEU A 281 16.98 5.16 65.41
N ALA A 282 17.46 4.55 64.33
CA ALA A 282 18.86 4.08 64.10
C ALA A 282 19.04 2.56 64.43
N SER A 283 20.01 1.78 63.94
CA SER A 283 21.36 2.05 63.37
C SER A 283 21.77 1.03 62.28
N ALA A 284 22.98 1.17 61.72
CA ALA A 284 23.71 0.20 60.87
C ALA A 284 25.20 0.13 61.36
N PRO A 285 26.21 -0.50 60.69
CA PRO A 285 26.26 -1.45 59.55
C PRO A 285 27.26 -2.65 59.71
N ALA A 286 27.26 -3.61 58.77
CA ALA A 286 28.39 -4.50 58.35
C ALA A 286 28.00 -5.21 57.02
N GLN A 287 28.79 -5.38 55.94
CA GLN A 287 30.08 -6.07 55.73
C GLN A 287 30.03 -7.59 56.07
N SER A 288 30.42 -8.58 55.25
CA SER A 288 30.99 -8.69 53.88
C SER A 288 30.48 -10.03 53.24
N ALA A 289 30.92 -10.70 52.15
CA ALA A 289 32.03 -10.67 51.16
C ALA A 289 31.52 -11.33 49.82
N LYS A 290 32.04 -11.11 48.59
CA LYS A 290 33.21 -11.75 47.89
C LYS A 290 33.38 -13.27 48.13
N LYS A 291 33.58 -14.16 47.13
CA LYS A 291 33.66 -14.05 45.65
C LYS A 291 33.26 -15.40 44.95
N PRO A 292 33.78 -15.91 43.79
CA PRO A 292 32.92 -16.54 42.76
C PRO A 292 33.20 -18.04 42.49
N CYS A 293 32.52 -18.61 41.50
CA CYS A 293 33.18 -19.54 40.55
C CYS A 293 32.57 -19.47 39.15
N ALA A 294 33.26 -19.98 38.14
CA ALA A 294 32.82 -20.00 36.74
C ALA A 294 33.01 -21.40 36.14
N GLY A 295 32.10 -21.80 35.24
CA GLY A 295 32.15 -23.08 34.54
C GLY A 295 31.63 -22.95 33.11
N LYS A 296 32.42 -23.46 32.18
CA LYS A 296 32.14 -23.71 30.75
C LYS A 296 32.47 -25.18 30.46
N PRO A 297 32.12 -25.80 29.32
CA PRO A 297 31.66 -25.21 28.04
C PRO A 297 30.27 -24.56 28.03
#